data_AF-A0A8J6B385-F1
#
_entry.id   AF-A0A8J6B385-F1
#
_cell.length_a   1.000
_cell.length_b   1.000
_cell.length_c   1.000
_cell.angle_alpha   90.00
_cell.angle_beta   90.00
_cell.angle_gamma   90.00
#
_symmetry.space_group_name_H-M   'P 1'
#
loop_
_entity.id
_entity.type
_entity.pdbx_description
1 polymer ?
#
loop_
_entity_poly.entity_id
_entity_poly.type
_entity_poly.pdbx_seq_one_letter_code
_entity_poly.pdbx_strand_id
1 'polypeptide(L)'
;MRQICEEHIKAQILQFSNFMDSMANVPFLKKMDKCWQDHGRKMIMIRNIFLFLDRTYVFQFSMLSSIWDMGLELFKSHIICEQSVQSKTVNGILLLIEKERNGEMIDQGLVERLLVMLSDLQ
;
A
#
# COMPACT_ATOMS: atom_id res chain seq x y z
N MET A 1 16.19 11.34 -4.78
CA MET A 1 15.53 10.02 -4.72
C MET A 1 14.12 10.13 -4.16
N ARG A 2 13.93 10.57 -2.90
CA ARG A 2 12.59 10.73 -2.27
C ARG A 2 11.57 11.42 -3.18
N GLN A 3 11.92 12.57 -3.76
CA GLN A 3 11.03 13.32 -4.66
C GLN A 3 10.54 12.48 -5.87
N ILE A 4 11.44 11.73 -6.51
CA ILE A 4 11.10 10.88 -7.66
C ILE A 4 10.17 9.74 -7.23
N CYS A 5 10.44 9.12 -6.07
CA CYS A 5 9.55 8.11 -5.49
C CYS A 5 8.17 8.70 -5.17
N GLU A 6 8.14 9.89 -4.57
CA GLU A 6 6.90 10.59 -4.24
C GLU A 6 6.06 10.92 -5.47
N GLU A 7 6.67 11.48 -6.52
CA GLU A 7 6.00 11.75 -7.80
C GLU A 7 5.42 10.47 -8.42
N HIS A 8 6.20 9.38 -8.42
CA HIS A 8 5.75 8.09 -8.94
C HIS A 8 4.56 7.53 -8.15
N ILE A 9 4.61 7.59 -6.81
CA ILE A 9 3.56 7.08 -5.92
C ILE A 9 2.30 7.92 -6.03
N LYS A 10 2.40 9.26 -6.06
CA LYS A 10 1.25 10.14 -6.30
C LYS A 10 0.53 9.79 -7.59
N ALA A 11 1.26 9.51 -8.66
CA ALA A 11 0.66 9.09 -9.93
C ALA A 11 -0.07 7.75 -9.84
N GLN A 12 0.30 6.86 -8.89
CA GLN A 12 -0.40 5.58 -8.70
C GLN A 12 -1.83 5.76 -8.22
N ILE A 13 -2.21 6.89 -7.62
CA ILE A 13 -3.59 7.08 -7.13
C ILE A 13 -4.61 7.06 -8.28
N LEU A 14 -4.18 7.51 -9.48
CA LEU A 14 -5.03 7.60 -10.66
C LEU A 14 -5.56 6.24 -11.12
N GLN A 15 -4.89 5.13 -10.77
CA GLN A 15 -5.37 3.81 -11.14
C GLN A 15 -6.62 3.37 -10.35
N PHE A 16 -6.95 4.08 -9.27
CA PHE A 16 -8.11 3.79 -8.43
C PHE A 16 -9.36 4.58 -8.85
N SER A 17 -9.21 5.64 -9.67
CA SER A 17 -10.33 6.50 -10.08
C SER A 17 -11.48 5.71 -10.71
N ASN A 18 -11.16 4.78 -11.60
CA ASN A 18 -12.13 3.96 -12.33
C ASN A 18 -12.93 3.00 -11.42
N PHE A 19 -12.46 2.78 -10.19
CA PHE A 19 -13.13 1.92 -9.22
C PHE A 19 -13.97 2.72 -8.23
N MET A 20 -13.80 4.04 -8.13
CA MET A 20 -14.50 4.84 -7.12
C MET A 20 -16.00 4.80 -7.34
N ASP A 21 -16.46 4.91 -8.58
CA ASP A 21 -17.88 4.87 -8.95
C ASP A 21 -18.46 3.44 -9.00
N SER A 22 -17.62 2.41 -8.92
CA SER A 22 -18.06 1.03 -8.99
C SER A 22 -18.59 0.52 -7.65
N MET A 23 -19.73 -0.16 -7.66
CA MET A 23 -20.26 -0.91 -6.52
C MET A 23 -19.44 -2.18 -6.21
N ALA A 24 -18.58 -2.63 -7.13
CA ALA A 24 -17.81 -3.86 -6.97
C ALA A 24 -16.55 -3.61 -6.11
N ASN A 25 -16.58 -4.06 -4.85
CA ASN A 25 -15.45 -3.90 -3.93
C ASN A 25 -14.28 -4.86 -4.23
N VAL A 26 -14.55 -6.09 -4.66
CA VAL A 26 -13.49 -7.11 -4.88
C VAL A 26 -12.46 -6.69 -5.95
N PRO A 27 -12.85 -6.18 -7.14
CA PRO A 27 -11.88 -5.71 -8.12
C PRO A 27 -11.01 -4.56 -7.59
N PHE A 28 -11.60 -3.66 -6.81
CA PHE A 28 -10.86 -2.57 -6.16
C PHE A 28 -9.83 -3.11 -5.15
N LEU A 29 -10.23 -4.03 -4.27
CA LEU A 29 -9.34 -4.63 -3.28
C LEU A 29 -8.18 -5.42 -3.93
N LYS A 30 -8.44 -6.17 -5.01
CA LYS A 30 -7.39 -6.84 -5.78
C LYS A 30 -6.44 -5.84 -6.43
N LYS A 31 -6.95 -4.69 -6.88
CA LYS A 31 -6.13 -3.61 -7.44
C LYS A 31 -5.26 -2.97 -6.36
N MET A 32 -5.78 -2.78 -5.15
CA MET A 32 -5.03 -2.28 -3.98
C MET A 32 -3.90 -3.25 -3.60
N ASP A 33 -4.21 -4.54 -3.42
CA ASP A 33 -3.24 -5.59 -3.10
C ASP A 33 -2.11 -5.64 -4.15
N LYS A 34 -2.46 -5.60 -5.44
CA LYS A 34 -1.47 -5.56 -6.51
C LYS A 34 -0.59 -4.30 -6.44
N CYS A 35 -1.20 -3.13 -6.24
CA CYS A 35 -0.46 -1.87 -6.11
C CYS A 35 0.54 -1.93 -4.95
N TRP A 36 0.13 -2.46 -3.79
CA TRP A 36 0.98 -2.63 -2.63
C TRP A 36 2.14 -3.60 -2.89
N GLN A 37 1.87 -4.78 -3.45
CA GLN A 37 2.91 -5.76 -3.76
C GLN A 37 3.94 -5.21 -4.77
N ASP A 38 3.46 -4.52 -5.82
CA ASP A 38 4.34 -3.92 -6.82
C ASP A 38 5.17 -2.77 -6.21
N HIS A 39 4.59 -1.98 -5.30
CA HIS A 39 5.32 -0.98 -4.51
C HIS A 39 6.42 -1.61 -3.65
N GLY A 40 6.09 -2.63 -2.86
CA GLY A 40 7.05 -3.34 -2.01
C GLY A 40 8.23 -3.92 -2.80
N ARG A 41 7.96 -4.58 -3.95
CA ARG A 41 9.02 -5.10 -4.83
C ARG A 41 9.94 -4.00 -5.36
N LYS A 42 9.37 -2.88 -5.83
CA LYS A 42 10.14 -1.73 -6.30
C LYS A 42 10.99 -1.14 -5.17
N MET A 43 10.45 -1.04 -3.97
CA MET A 43 11.19 -0.51 -2.82
C MET A 43 12.35 -1.40 -2.39
N ILE A 44 12.19 -2.73 -2.41
CA ILE A 44 13.30 -3.68 -2.20
C ILE A 44 14.39 -3.47 -3.25
N MET A 45 14.01 -3.33 -4.53
CA MET A 45 14.96 -3.11 -5.62
C MET A 45 15.73 -1.79 -5.45
N ILE A 46 15.02 -0.69 -5.15
CA ILE A 46 15.65 0.62 -4.88
C ILE A 46 16.60 0.51 -3.69
N ARG A 47 16.16 -0.10 -2.58
CA ARG A 47 17.00 -0.32 -1.40
C ARG A 47 18.27 -1.09 -1.74
N ASN A 48 18.19 -2.14 -2.56
CA ASN A 48 19.34 -2.93 -2.96
C ASN A 48 20.34 -2.13 -3.82
N ILE A 49 19.85 -1.29 -4.74
CA ILE A 49 20.70 -0.39 -5.54
C ILE A 49 21.38 0.65 -4.64
N PHE A 50 20.66 1.19 -3.66
CA PHE A 50 21.13 2.23 -2.75
C PHE A 50 21.54 1.68 -1.37
N LEU A 51 21.97 0.41 -1.30
CA LEU A 51 22.21 -0.27 -0.02
C LEU A 51 23.27 0.43 0.85
N PHE A 52 24.29 1.00 0.21
CA PHE A 52 25.30 1.77 0.93
C PHE A 52 24.68 2.98 1.61
N LEU A 53 23.88 3.77 0.89
CA LEU A 53 23.15 4.93 1.43
C LEU A 53 22.24 4.50 2.60
N ASP A 54 21.50 3.41 2.44
CA ASP A 54 20.57 2.88 3.46
C ASP A 54 21.28 2.42 4.74
N ARG A 55 22.51 1.91 4.65
CA ARG A 55 23.26 1.39 5.81
C ARG A 55 24.15 2.42 6.49
N THR A 56 24.83 3.28 5.73
CA THR A 56 25.84 4.19 6.30
C THR A 56 25.27 5.56 6.66
N TYR A 57 24.45 6.15 5.79
CA TYR A 57 23.92 7.50 6.02
C TYR A 57 22.76 7.53 7.02
N VAL A 58 21.88 6.53 6.98
CA VAL A 58 20.77 6.39 7.97
C VAL A 58 21.34 6.13 9.37
N PHE A 59 22.39 5.32 9.47
CA PHE A 59 23.04 5.02 10.75
C PHE A 59 23.78 6.23 11.34
N GLN A 60 24.39 7.07 10.48
CA GLN A 60 25.12 8.27 10.91
C GLN A 60 24.20 9.45 11.27
N PHE A 61 23.02 9.54 10.65
CA PHE A 61 22.06 10.63 10.86
C PHE A 61 20.70 10.03 11.22
N SER A 62 20.48 9.76 12.51
CA SER A 62 19.29 9.09 13.06
C SER A 62 17.95 9.79 12.79
N MET A 63 17.97 11.01 12.25
CA MET A 63 16.79 11.75 11.83
C MET A 63 16.32 11.41 10.41
N LEU A 64 17.08 10.60 9.65
CA LEU A 64 16.71 10.18 8.30
C LEU A 64 16.03 8.82 8.33
N SER A 65 14.83 8.73 7.76
CA SER A 65 14.13 7.46 7.53
C SER A 65 14.93 6.54 6.61
N SER A 66 14.88 5.23 6.84
CA SER A 66 15.43 4.26 5.87
C SER A 66 14.70 4.35 4.53
N ILE A 67 15.28 3.81 3.46
CA ILE A 67 14.62 3.77 2.15
C ILE A 67 13.29 3.03 2.24
N TRP A 68 13.24 1.98 3.06
CA TRP A 68 12.02 1.22 3.31
C TRP A 68 10.97 2.08 4.01
N ASP A 69 11.32 2.69 5.14
CA ASP A 69 10.39 3.50 5.94
C ASP A 69 9.89 4.72 5.16
N MET A 70 10.77 5.36 4.37
CA MET A 70 10.38 6.42 3.44
C MET A 70 9.36 5.91 2.42
N GLY A 71 9.55 4.70 1.88
CA GLY A 71 8.60 4.07 0.97
C GLY A 71 7.24 3.80 1.62
N LEU A 72 7.22 3.37 2.88
CA LEU A 72 6.00 3.17 3.67
C LEU A 72 5.27 4.49 3.92
N GLU A 73 5.99 5.51 4.38
CA GLU A 73 5.46 6.86 4.64
C GLU A 73 4.80 7.47 3.39
N LEU A 74 5.46 7.36 2.24
CA LEU A 74 4.94 7.86 0.97
C LEU A 74 3.69 7.10 0.50
N PHE A 75 3.67 5.77 0.67
CA PHE A 75 2.47 4.98 0.31
C PHE A 75 1.29 5.30 1.23
N LYS A 76 1.54 5.40 2.54
CA LYS A 76 0.53 5.82 3.52
C LYS A 76 -0.06 7.17 3.16
N SER A 77 0.79 8.19 3.01
CA SER A 77 0.37 9.58 2.80
C SER A 77 -0.36 9.81 1.49
N HIS A 78 0.09 9.20 0.38
CA HIS A 78 -0.44 9.51 -0.96
C HIS A 78 -1.46 8.49 -1.48
N ILE A 79 -1.58 7.31 -0.87
CA ILE A 79 -2.54 6.27 -1.29
C ILE A 79 -3.56 5.99 -0.18
N ILE A 80 -3.11 5.50 0.98
CA ILE A 80 -4.03 5.02 2.03
C ILE A 80 -4.71 6.16 2.81
N CYS A 81 -4.08 7.32 2.94
CA CYS A 81 -4.68 8.49 3.59
C CYS A 81 -5.62 9.28 2.67
N GLU A 82 -5.72 8.93 1.37
CA GLU A 82 -6.78 9.52 0.55
C GLU A 82 -8.13 8.94 0.99
N GLN A 83 -9.05 9.82 1.34
CA GLN A 83 -10.28 9.49 2.06
C GLN A 83 -11.14 8.45 1.33
N SER A 84 -11.30 8.59 0.01
CA SER A 84 -12.13 7.69 -0.79
C SER A 84 -11.52 6.28 -0.89
N VAL A 85 -10.21 6.21 -1.11
CA VAL A 85 -9.43 4.97 -1.16
C VAL A 85 -9.42 4.29 0.20
N GLN A 86 -9.20 5.03 1.29
CA GLN A 86 -9.23 4.50 2.65
C GLN A 86 -10.59 3.87 2.95
N SER A 87 -11.65 4.64 2.76
CA SER A 87 -13.02 4.23 3.09
C SER A 87 -13.42 3.00 2.27
N LYS A 88 -13.10 2.98 0.98
CA LYS A 88 -13.41 1.85 0.09
C LYS A 88 -12.59 0.61 0.44
N THR A 89 -11.33 0.77 0.87
CA THR A 89 -10.48 -0.35 1.31
C THR A 89 -11.03 -0.98 2.58
N VAL A 90 -11.28 -0.17 3.61
CA VAL A 90 -11.79 -0.63 4.91
C VAL A 90 -13.17 -1.26 4.76
N ASN A 91 -14.10 -0.57 4.10
CA ASN A 91 -15.45 -1.09 3.89
C ASN A 91 -15.45 -2.37 3.05
N GLY A 92 -14.58 -2.45 2.03
CA GLY A 92 -14.43 -3.64 1.21
C GLY A 92 -13.93 -4.85 2.03
N ILE A 93 -12.93 -4.65 2.90
CA ILE A 93 -12.41 -5.70 3.78
C ILE A 93 -13.50 -6.16 4.76
N LEU A 94 -14.19 -5.22 5.42
CA LEU A 94 -15.27 -5.53 6.36
C LEU A 94 -16.40 -6.32 5.68
N LEU A 95 -16.77 -5.94 4.46
CA LEU A 95 -17.79 -6.67 3.68
C LEU A 95 -17.35 -8.11 3.35
N LEU A 96 -16.07 -8.32 3.02
CA LEU A 96 -15.57 -9.68 2.80
C LEU A 96 -15.62 -10.53 4.08
N ILE A 97 -15.24 -9.95 5.22
CA ILE A 97 -15.33 -10.63 6.53
C ILE A 97 -16.78 -10.95 6.88
N GLU A 98 -17.72 -10.04 6.60
CA GLU A 98 -19.15 -10.28 6.81
C GLU A 98 -19.67 -11.43 5.94
N LYS A 99 -19.32 -11.44 4.64
CA LYS A 99 -19.66 -12.53 3.72
C LYS A 99 -19.14 -13.87 4.18
N GLU A 100 -17.89 -13.93 4.63
CA GLU A 100 -17.29 -15.13 5.20
C GLU A 100 -18.05 -15.62 6.44
N ARG A 101 -18.40 -14.72 7.37
CA ARG A 101 -19.18 -15.05 8.57
C ARG A 101 -20.58 -15.59 8.24
N ASN A 102 -21.13 -15.20 7.10
CA ASN A 102 -22.40 -15.70 6.58
C ASN A 102 -22.26 -17.02 5.81
N GLY A 103 -21.06 -17.60 5.73
CA GLY A 103 -20.79 -18.87 5.06
C GLY A 103 -20.50 -18.75 3.56
N GLU A 104 -20.34 -17.55 3.01
CA GLU A 104 -19.91 -17.38 1.63
C GLU A 104 -18.41 -17.67 1.49
N MET A 105 -18.01 -18.34 0.39
CA MET A 105 -16.60 -18.50 0.06
C MET A 105 -16.01 -17.17 -0.43
N ILE A 106 -14.95 -16.72 0.24
CA ILE A 106 -14.18 -15.52 -0.12
C ILE A 106 -12.71 -15.85 -0.40
N ASP A 107 -11.98 -14.89 -0.97
CA ASP A 107 -10.52 -14.94 -1.07
C ASP A 107 -9.90 -14.51 0.27
N GLN A 108 -9.74 -15.47 1.19
CA GLN A 108 -9.14 -15.25 2.51
C GLN A 108 -7.72 -14.68 2.42
N GLY A 109 -6.94 -15.15 1.44
CA GLY A 109 -5.57 -14.69 1.23
C GLY A 109 -5.50 -13.21 0.84
N LEU A 110 -6.48 -12.71 0.07
CA LEU A 110 -6.59 -11.28 -0.23
C LEU A 110 -6.82 -10.46 1.05
N VAL A 111 -7.73 -10.90 1.92
CA VAL A 111 -8.02 -10.22 3.19
C VAL A 111 -6.78 -10.20 4.08
N GLU A 112 -6.11 -11.35 4.23
CA GLU A 112 -4.86 -11.46 5.01
C GLU A 112 -3.79 -10.49 4.52
N ARG A 113 -3.50 -10.47 3.21
CA ARG A 113 -2.48 -9.57 2.64
C ARG A 113 -2.81 -8.09 2.83
N LEU A 114 -4.08 -7.72 2.70
CA LEU A 114 -4.51 -6.34 2.92
C LEU A 114 -4.46 -5.92 4.39
N LEU A 115 -4.75 -6.84 5.32
CA LEU A 115 -4.59 -6.58 6.76
C LEU A 115 -3.12 -6.44 7.14
N VAL A 116 -2.23 -7.29 6.59
CA VAL A 116 -0.78 -7.15 6.76
C VAL A 116 -0.29 -5.81 6.23
N MET A 117 -0.72 -5.40 5.03
CA MET A 117 -0.42 -4.07 4.49
C MET A 117 -0.84 -2.96 5.46
N LEU A 118 -2.05 -3.01 6.00
CA LEU A 118 -2.53 -1.98 6.94
C LEU A 118 -1.72 -1.97 8.24
N SER A 119 -1.27 -3.15 8.71
CA SER A 119 -0.39 -3.28 9.88
C SER A 119 1.00 -2.68 9.61
N ASP A 120 1.58 -2.92 8.43
CA ASP A 120 2.89 -2.39 8.03
C ASP A 120 2.89 -0.87 7.93
N LEU A 121 1.71 -0.26 7.75
CA LEU A 121 1.53 1.19 7.57
C LEU A 121 1.08 1.91 8.85
N GLN A 122 0.99 1.24 10.01
CA GLN A 122 0.64 1.89 11.29
C GLN A 122 1.73 2.84 11.77
#